data_AF-A0A1Q8APK0-F1
#
_entry.id   AF-A0A1Q8APK0-F1
#
_cell.length_a   1.000
_cell.length_b   1.000
_cell.length_c   1.000
_cell.angle_alpha   90.00
_cell.angle_beta   90.00
_cell.angle_gamma   90.00
#
_symmetry.space_group_name_H-M   'P 1'
#
loop_
_entity.id
_entity.type
_entity.pdbx_description
1 polymer ?
#
loop_
_entity_poly.entity_id
_entity_poly.type
_entity_poly.pdbx_seq_one_letter_code
_entity_poly.pdbx_strand_id
1 'polypeptide(L)'
;MLVPGARVPLSTYRLQFNSRFTFRDARAIVDYLHALGVTDAYASSYLKAVPGSPHGYDIVDPTRLNPDIGSEEDYWAWVESLRACGMGHVLDVVPNHMGIAKSANPWWLDVLENGPSSRFARFFDIEWHPVKDELADKVLIPILGDQYGEALERRELQLAYRDGAFVVAYYDEVLPIAPDTYGRILSDTLDRWVTDHPGDAADELEIILAAAANLPERTTRDSDHIALRAREKEVVKRRLAALTGSSAEVRALIDSCVERFNGVAGQPRSFDPLDRLLNEQSYRLAHWRVASEEINYRRVFDVNQLAALRVEDSAVFDDRSRRRPLCAG
;
A
#
# COMPACT_ATOMS: atom_id res chain seq x y z
N MET A 1 22.95 32.55 10.84
CA MET A 1 23.39 31.75 11.99
C MET A 1 23.92 30.45 11.42
N LEU A 2 25.25 30.29 11.32
CA LEU A 2 25.88 29.07 10.82
C LEU A 2 25.59 27.94 11.81
N VAL A 3 25.09 26.81 11.33
CA VAL A 3 24.86 25.61 12.15
C VAL A 3 26.20 25.20 12.76
N PRO A 4 26.35 25.07 14.09
CA PRO A 4 27.60 24.62 14.70
C PRO A 4 27.98 23.22 14.18
N GLY A 5 29.11 23.16 13.47
CA GLY A 5 29.89 21.95 13.17
C GLY A 5 29.14 20.80 12.49
N ALA A 6 28.64 20.97 11.27
CA ALA A 6 28.25 19.82 10.45
C ALA A 6 29.44 18.86 10.30
N ARG A 7 29.29 17.60 10.74
CA ARG A 7 30.32 16.56 10.59
C ARG A 7 30.58 16.35 9.10
N VAL A 8 31.80 16.62 8.66
CA VAL A 8 32.26 16.32 7.30
C VAL A 8 33.07 15.02 7.37
N PRO A 9 32.60 13.93 6.74
CA PRO A 9 33.37 12.68 6.69
C PRO A 9 34.74 12.88 6.02
N LEU A 10 35.79 12.27 6.57
CA LEU A 10 37.10 12.19 5.90
C LEU A 10 37.17 10.98 4.98
N SER A 11 36.56 9.86 5.39
CA SER A 11 36.47 8.63 4.62
C SER A 11 35.15 7.92 4.92
N THR A 12 34.50 7.42 3.86
CA THR A 12 33.23 6.69 3.97
C THR A 12 33.39 5.24 3.55
N TYR A 13 32.77 4.30 4.29
CA TYR A 13 32.68 2.89 3.90
C TYR A 13 31.23 2.49 3.64
N ARG A 14 30.91 2.02 2.43
CA ARG A 14 29.53 1.67 2.04
C ARG A 14 29.10 0.34 2.67
N LEU A 15 28.03 0.37 3.44
CA LEU A 15 27.35 -0.78 4.01
C LEU A 15 26.04 -1.04 3.26
N GLN A 16 25.87 -2.26 2.76
CA GLN A 16 24.69 -2.70 2.02
C GLN A 16 23.78 -3.51 2.94
N PHE A 17 22.86 -2.83 3.63
CA PHE A 17 21.93 -3.47 4.54
C PHE A 17 20.83 -4.25 3.82
N ASN A 18 20.56 -5.46 4.32
CA ASN A 18 19.46 -6.34 3.91
C ASN A 18 19.35 -7.49 4.94
N SER A 19 18.50 -8.49 4.68
CA SER A 19 18.31 -9.65 5.57
C SER A 19 19.56 -10.53 5.79
N ARG A 20 20.61 -10.37 4.99
CA ARG A 20 21.88 -11.10 5.11
C ARG A 20 23.02 -10.24 5.68
N PHE A 21 22.81 -8.93 5.82
CA PHE A 21 23.74 -8.01 6.44
C PHE A 21 22.95 -6.96 7.23
N THR A 22 22.73 -7.28 8.50
CA THR A 22 21.84 -6.58 9.44
C THR A 22 22.58 -5.52 10.25
N PHE A 23 21.86 -4.78 11.10
CA PHE A 23 22.51 -3.90 12.08
C PHE A 23 23.46 -4.63 13.02
N ARG A 24 23.17 -5.90 13.37
CA ARG A 24 24.05 -6.73 14.20
C ARG A 24 25.35 -7.05 13.49
N ASP A 25 25.27 -7.40 12.21
CA ASP A 25 26.44 -7.68 11.38
C ASP A 25 27.28 -6.42 11.17
N ALA A 26 26.64 -5.28 10.90
CA ALA A 26 27.30 -3.99 10.79
C ALA A 26 28.00 -3.58 12.10
N ARG A 27 27.38 -3.85 13.25
CA ARG A 27 27.97 -3.64 14.57
C ARG A 27 29.22 -4.49 14.78
N ALA A 28 29.19 -5.76 14.37
CA ALA A 28 30.30 -6.70 14.55
C ALA A 28 31.59 -6.28 13.81
N ILE A 29 31.48 -5.45 12.77
CA ILE A 29 32.64 -4.99 11.99
C ILE A 29 33.11 -3.57 12.35
N VAL A 30 32.49 -2.89 13.33
CA VAL A 30 32.84 -1.49 13.65
C VAL A 30 34.32 -1.34 14.05
N ASP A 31 34.83 -2.22 14.91
CA ASP A 31 36.24 -2.17 15.34
C ASP A 31 37.20 -2.37 14.16
N TYR A 32 36.85 -3.25 13.22
CA TYR A 32 37.61 -3.45 11.99
C TYR A 32 37.62 -2.18 11.13
N LEU A 33 36.46 -1.54 10.93
CA LEU A 33 36.35 -0.31 10.14
C LEU A 33 37.13 0.84 10.80
N HIS A 34 37.09 0.94 12.13
CA HIS A 34 37.86 1.92 12.89
C HIS A 34 39.37 1.69 12.71
N ALA A 35 39.84 0.45 12.85
CA ALA A 35 41.25 0.09 12.64
C ALA A 35 41.73 0.34 11.20
N LEU A 36 40.83 0.20 10.22
CA LEU A 36 41.09 0.53 8.81
C LEU A 36 41.21 2.05 8.57
N GLY A 37 40.77 2.89 9.50
CA GLY A 37 40.77 4.35 9.38
C GLY A 37 39.52 4.94 8.73
N VAL A 38 38.41 4.20 8.72
CA VAL A 38 37.10 4.70 8.27
C VAL A 38 36.57 5.70 9.30
N THR A 39 36.13 6.88 8.86
CA THR A 39 35.52 7.87 9.77
C THR A 39 34.01 7.75 9.83
N ASP A 40 33.36 7.34 8.74
CA ASP A 40 31.92 7.31 8.65
C ASP A 40 31.40 6.08 7.87
N ALA A 41 30.39 5.42 8.42
CA ALA A 41 29.66 4.39 7.69
C ALA A 41 28.71 5.06 6.69
N TYR A 42 28.83 4.74 5.40
CA TYR A 42 27.82 5.13 4.42
C TYR A 42 26.78 4.01 4.34
N ALA A 43 25.66 4.18 5.00
CA ALA A 43 24.58 3.20 5.04
C ALA A 43 23.71 3.29 3.78
N SER A 44 23.43 2.14 3.14
CA SER A 44 22.26 2.03 2.28
C SER A 44 20.98 2.35 3.05
N SER A 45 19.89 2.60 2.33
CA SER A 45 18.58 2.79 2.96
C SER A 45 18.25 1.60 3.86
N TYR A 46 17.90 1.90 5.10
CA TYR A 46 17.43 0.93 6.10
C TYR A 46 15.99 1.20 6.53
N LEU A 47 15.27 2.04 5.76
CA LEU A 47 13.86 2.30 5.94
C LEU A 47 13.03 1.14 5.39
N LYS A 48 11.80 0.98 5.89
CA LYS A 48 10.94 -0.15 5.53
C LYS A 48 10.71 -0.17 4.02
N ALA A 49 11.15 -1.25 3.39
CA ALA A 49 11.07 -1.52 1.96
C ALA A 49 10.13 -2.71 1.68
N VAL A 50 9.95 -3.05 0.40
CA VAL A 50 9.21 -4.26 0.03
C VAL A 50 9.83 -5.48 0.73
N PRO A 51 9.02 -6.39 1.32
CA PRO A 51 9.54 -7.56 2.04
C PRO A 51 10.52 -8.39 1.19
N GLY A 52 11.68 -8.68 1.79
CA GLY A 52 12.77 -9.40 1.14
C GLY A 52 13.62 -8.57 0.17
N SER A 53 13.46 -7.24 0.14
CA SER A 53 14.28 -6.36 -0.69
C SER A 53 15.78 -6.52 -0.36
N PRO A 54 16.65 -6.75 -1.37
CA PRO A 54 18.09 -6.84 -1.16
C PRO A 54 18.80 -5.48 -1.12
N HIS A 55 18.13 -4.37 -1.45
CA HIS A 55 18.78 -3.07 -1.68
C HIS A 55 18.13 -1.88 -0.95
N GLY A 56 16.83 -1.91 -0.62
CA GLY A 56 16.15 -0.92 0.21
C GLY A 56 15.72 0.36 -0.51
N TYR A 57 15.63 0.34 -1.84
CA TYR A 57 15.28 1.51 -2.67
C TYR A 57 13.79 1.57 -3.02
N ASP A 58 13.11 0.44 -2.91
CA ASP A 58 11.68 0.22 -3.01
C ASP A 58 10.99 0.46 -1.65
N ILE A 59 11.17 1.67 -1.11
CA ILE A 59 10.62 2.08 0.20
C ILE A 59 9.10 2.01 0.19
N VAL A 60 8.50 1.33 1.16
CA VAL A 60 7.04 1.22 1.33
C VAL A 60 6.51 2.01 2.52
N ASP A 61 7.37 2.33 3.50
CA ASP A 61 7.03 3.22 4.61
C ASP A 61 8.32 3.96 5.08
N PRO A 62 8.46 5.25 4.74
CA PRO A 62 9.66 6.02 5.08
C PRO A 62 9.73 6.36 6.58
N THR A 63 8.69 6.08 7.37
CA THR A 63 8.61 6.44 8.79
C THR A 63 9.13 5.34 9.72
N ARG A 64 9.39 4.13 9.19
CA ARG A 64 9.78 2.95 9.98
C ARG A 64 11.12 2.35 9.52
N LEU A 65 11.82 1.70 10.45
CA LEU A 65 12.96 0.83 10.11
C LEU A 65 12.47 -0.42 9.36
N ASN A 66 13.33 -0.97 8.52
CA ASN A 66 13.06 -2.24 7.86
C ASN A 66 13.21 -3.41 8.85
N PRO A 67 12.14 -4.18 9.13
CA PRO A 67 12.20 -5.31 10.05
C PRO A 67 13.15 -6.42 9.55
N ASP A 68 13.40 -6.51 8.25
CA ASP A 68 14.35 -7.48 7.69
C ASP A 68 15.82 -7.13 8.05
N ILE A 69 16.12 -5.88 8.43
CA ILE A 69 17.48 -5.41 8.75
C ILE A 69 17.74 -5.43 10.26
N GLY A 70 16.71 -5.30 11.09
CA GLY A 70 16.82 -5.38 12.55
C GLY A 70 15.81 -4.49 13.28
N SER A 71 15.81 -4.58 14.61
CA SER A 71 14.94 -3.77 15.47
C SER A 71 15.50 -2.37 15.75
N GLU A 72 14.72 -1.53 16.45
CA GLU A 72 15.21 -0.24 16.93
C GLU A 72 16.38 -0.40 17.91
N GLU A 73 16.34 -1.43 18.75
CA GLU A 73 17.44 -1.76 19.68
C GLU A 73 18.70 -2.15 18.91
N ASP A 74 18.59 -2.95 17.85
CA ASP A 74 19.73 -3.31 17.00
C ASP A 74 20.34 -2.07 16.31
N TYR A 75 19.48 -1.17 15.80
CA TYR A 75 19.91 0.09 15.21
C TYR A 75 20.69 0.97 16.21
N TRP A 76 20.13 1.17 17.41
CA TRP A 76 20.79 2.00 18.43
C TRP A 76 22.09 1.38 18.92
N ALA A 77 22.13 0.07 19.10
CA ALA A 77 23.36 -0.63 19.48
C ALA A 77 24.47 -0.46 18.43
N TRP A 78 24.14 -0.47 17.14
CA TRP A 78 25.09 -0.18 16.07
C TRP A 78 25.57 1.28 16.10
N VAL A 79 24.64 2.23 16.25
CA VAL A 79 24.96 3.66 16.36
C VAL A 79 25.85 3.96 17.57
N GLU A 80 25.60 3.32 18.72
CA GLU A 80 26.43 3.44 19.91
C GLU A 80 27.84 2.90 19.70
N SER A 81 27.99 1.75 19.04
CA SER A 81 29.30 1.22 18.68
C SER A 81 30.08 2.16 17.75
N LEU A 82 29.44 2.74 16.73
CA LEU A 82 30.07 3.77 15.89
C LEU A 82 30.53 4.97 16.71
N ARG A 83 29.66 5.49 17.59
CA ARG A 83 29.99 6.63 18.46
C ARG A 83 31.14 6.35 19.41
N ALA A 84 31.25 5.13 19.95
CA ALA A 84 32.35 4.73 20.81
C ALA A 84 33.71 4.80 20.09
N CYS A 85 33.74 4.57 18.78
CA CYS A 85 34.91 4.72 17.91
C CYS A 85 35.07 6.13 17.32
N GLY A 86 34.26 7.11 17.74
CA GLY A 86 34.24 8.45 17.17
C GLY A 86 33.74 8.51 15.72
N MET A 87 33.13 7.42 15.22
CA MET A 87 32.62 7.30 13.85
C MET A 87 31.22 7.89 13.72
N GLY A 88 30.89 8.38 12.53
CA GLY A 88 29.55 8.83 12.15
C GLY A 88 28.91 7.88 11.16
N HIS A 89 27.71 8.23 10.68
CA HIS A 89 27.14 7.56 9.53
C HIS A 89 26.37 8.54 8.64
N VAL A 90 26.36 8.23 7.35
CA VAL A 90 25.60 8.92 6.30
C VAL A 90 24.52 7.95 5.82
N LEU A 91 23.27 8.39 5.80
CA LEU A 91 22.14 7.60 5.30
C LEU A 91 21.88 7.93 3.82
N ASP A 92 21.81 6.90 3.00
CA ASP A 92 21.26 6.96 1.66
C ASP A 92 19.73 7.09 1.70
N VAL A 93 19.19 8.17 1.15
CA VAL A 93 17.75 8.49 1.18
C VAL A 93 17.16 8.45 -0.23
N VAL A 94 15.90 8.02 -0.32
CA VAL A 94 15.22 7.80 -1.61
C VAL A 94 14.01 8.74 -1.75
N PRO A 95 14.22 10.00 -2.16
CA PRO A 95 13.15 11.00 -2.22
C PRO A 95 12.21 10.83 -3.39
N ASN A 96 12.71 10.39 -4.53
CA ASN A 96 11.95 10.47 -5.78
C ASN A 96 10.75 9.53 -5.84
N HIS A 97 10.72 8.42 -5.09
CA HIS A 97 9.75 7.35 -5.33
C HIS A 97 9.54 6.45 -4.12
N MET A 98 8.51 5.58 -4.22
CA MET A 98 8.22 4.49 -3.29
C MET A 98 7.98 3.18 -4.05
N GLY A 99 8.27 2.06 -3.39
CA GLY A 99 7.91 0.72 -3.87
C GLY A 99 6.40 0.50 -3.76
N ILE A 100 5.80 -0.10 -4.78
CA ILE A 100 4.35 -0.39 -4.85
C ILE A 100 4.04 -1.86 -5.09
N ALA A 101 5.05 -2.74 -5.02
CA ALA A 101 4.90 -4.17 -5.18
C ALA A 101 4.44 -4.88 -3.89
N LYS A 102 3.93 -6.10 -4.05
CA LYS A 102 3.48 -7.04 -3.01
C LYS A 102 2.49 -6.42 -2.02
N SER A 103 1.75 -5.41 -2.48
CA SER A 103 0.75 -4.71 -1.67
C SER A 103 1.31 -4.24 -0.31
N ALA A 104 2.61 -3.92 -0.27
CA ALA A 104 3.32 -3.60 0.97
C ALA A 104 3.24 -2.11 1.34
N ASN A 105 2.81 -1.26 0.41
CA ASN A 105 2.76 0.19 0.56
C ASN A 105 1.35 0.67 0.92
N PRO A 106 1.10 1.03 2.20
CA PRO A 106 -0.23 1.45 2.65
C PRO A 106 -0.69 2.76 2.01
N TRP A 107 0.22 3.64 1.60
CA TRP A 107 -0.15 4.90 0.94
C TRP A 107 -0.67 4.63 -0.46
N TRP A 108 0.00 3.74 -1.20
CA TRP A 108 -0.43 3.32 -2.52
C TRP A 108 -1.77 2.57 -2.46
N LEU A 109 -1.93 1.63 -1.52
CA LEU A 109 -3.20 0.92 -1.35
C LEU A 109 -4.36 1.88 -1.01
N ASP A 110 -4.14 2.91 -0.20
CA ASP A 110 -5.17 3.92 0.06
C ASP A 110 -5.54 4.72 -1.20
N VAL A 111 -4.59 4.98 -2.11
CA VAL A 111 -4.85 5.57 -3.44
C VAL A 111 -5.69 4.62 -4.28
N LEU A 112 -5.37 3.33 -4.34
CA LEU A 112 -6.15 2.37 -5.12
C LEU A 112 -7.59 2.21 -4.58
N GLU A 113 -7.77 2.29 -3.26
CA GLU A 113 -9.09 2.18 -2.63
C GLU A 113 -9.96 3.43 -2.84
N ASN A 114 -9.37 4.62 -2.83
CA ASN A 114 -10.11 5.89 -2.80
C ASN A 114 -9.96 6.76 -4.05
N GLY A 115 -9.06 6.43 -4.97
CA GLY A 115 -8.79 7.24 -6.15
C GLY A 115 -8.30 8.66 -5.79
N PRO A 116 -8.72 9.69 -6.55
CA PRO A 116 -8.40 11.09 -6.27
C PRO A 116 -8.69 11.55 -4.84
N SER A 117 -9.67 10.95 -4.16
CA SER A 117 -10.04 11.28 -2.78
C SER A 117 -9.16 10.62 -1.70
N SER A 118 -8.06 9.95 -2.09
CA SER A 118 -7.07 9.49 -1.12
C SER A 118 -6.32 10.67 -0.49
N ARG A 119 -6.06 10.58 0.83
CA ARG A 119 -5.13 11.52 1.51
C ARG A 119 -3.72 11.46 0.93
N PHE A 120 -3.38 10.36 0.28
CA PHE A 120 -2.08 10.11 -0.33
C PHE A 120 -2.08 10.35 -1.83
N ALA A 121 -3.21 10.65 -2.48
CA ALA A 121 -3.28 10.93 -3.92
C ALA A 121 -2.30 12.04 -4.33
N ARG A 122 -2.17 13.09 -3.50
CA ARG A 122 -1.23 14.21 -3.74
C ARG A 122 0.25 13.82 -3.65
N PHE A 123 0.58 12.71 -2.98
CA PHE A 123 1.96 12.29 -2.76
C PHE A 123 2.55 11.70 -4.03
N PHE A 124 1.74 10.99 -4.81
CA PHE A 124 2.18 10.34 -6.04
C PHE A 124 1.95 11.23 -7.24
N ASP A 125 2.81 11.07 -8.24
CA ASP A 125 2.71 11.79 -9.50
C ASP A 125 1.86 10.97 -10.49
N ILE A 126 0.54 11.15 -10.38
CA ILE A 126 -0.50 10.44 -11.15
C ILE A 126 -1.21 11.43 -12.08
N GLU A 127 -1.27 11.11 -13.36
CA GLU A 127 -2.13 11.77 -14.35
C GLU A 127 -3.53 11.18 -14.25
N TRP A 128 -4.42 11.91 -13.58
CA TRP A 128 -5.81 11.49 -13.33
C TRP A 128 -6.73 11.69 -14.53
N HIS A 129 -6.33 12.49 -15.53
CA HIS A 129 -7.11 12.69 -16.75
C HIS A 129 -6.22 12.48 -17.98
N PRO A 130 -5.76 11.22 -18.21
CA PRO A 130 -4.96 10.91 -19.39
C PRO A 130 -5.83 10.97 -20.66
N VAL A 131 -5.19 10.92 -21.84
CA VAL A 131 -5.85 10.98 -23.15
C VAL A 131 -6.95 9.91 -23.32
N LYS A 132 -6.85 8.78 -22.62
CA LYS A 132 -7.86 7.73 -22.61
C LYS A 132 -8.90 8.01 -21.53
N ASP A 133 -10.11 8.40 -21.94
CA ASP A 133 -11.22 8.70 -21.02
C ASP A 133 -11.58 7.52 -20.09
N GLU A 134 -11.35 6.28 -20.53
CA GLU A 134 -11.56 5.07 -19.70
C GLU A 134 -10.67 5.01 -18.44
N LEU A 135 -9.59 5.79 -18.40
CA LEU A 135 -8.67 5.91 -17.28
C LEU A 135 -8.91 7.19 -16.45
N ALA A 136 -9.92 7.99 -16.78
CA ALA A 136 -10.28 9.15 -15.96
C ALA A 136 -10.54 8.72 -14.51
N ASP A 137 -9.86 9.39 -13.57
CA ASP A 137 -9.89 9.14 -12.14
C ASP A 137 -9.50 7.69 -11.71
N LYS A 138 -8.78 6.96 -12.59
CA LYS A 138 -8.29 5.60 -12.32
C LYS A 138 -6.79 5.50 -12.46
N VAL A 139 -6.18 4.59 -11.70
CA VAL A 139 -4.76 4.23 -11.84
C VAL A 139 -4.61 2.95 -12.67
N LEU A 140 -3.82 2.97 -13.74
CA LEU A 140 -3.49 1.76 -14.48
C LEU A 140 -2.47 0.91 -13.70
N ILE A 141 -2.79 -0.36 -13.44
CA ILE A 141 -1.94 -1.30 -12.70
C ILE A 141 -1.51 -2.45 -13.63
N PRO A 142 -0.33 -2.34 -14.27
CA PRO A 142 0.13 -3.30 -15.27
C PRO A 142 0.87 -4.49 -14.63
N ILE A 143 0.14 -5.31 -13.87
CA ILE A 143 0.69 -6.46 -13.12
C ILE A 143 0.30 -7.83 -13.69
N LEU A 144 -0.67 -7.88 -14.61
CA LEU A 144 -1.18 -9.15 -15.11
C LEU A 144 -0.17 -9.82 -16.05
N GLY A 145 -0.01 -11.13 -15.91
CA GLY A 145 0.87 -11.97 -16.72
C GLY A 145 0.31 -12.28 -18.11
N ASP A 146 -1.02 -12.14 -18.28
CA ASP A 146 -1.76 -12.34 -19.52
C ASP A 146 -2.81 -11.22 -19.68
N GLN A 147 -3.67 -11.33 -20.70
CA GLN A 147 -4.81 -10.42 -20.87
C GLN A 147 -5.80 -10.52 -19.70
N TYR A 148 -6.46 -9.40 -19.39
CA TYR A 148 -7.40 -9.31 -18.27
C TYR A 148 -8.48 -10.40 -18.26
N GLY A 149 -9.14 -10.62 -19.40
CA GLY A 149 -10.19 -11.64 -19.53
C GLY A 149 -9.68 -13.06 -19.25
N GLU A 150 -8.48 -13.39 -19.75
CA GLU A 150 -7.83 -14.68 -19.51
C GLU A 150 -7.50 -14.87 -18.02
N ALA A 151 -6.93 -13.85 -17.37
CA ALA A 151 -6.61 -13.90 -15.94
C ALA A 151 -7.88 -14.08 -15.08
N LEU A 152 -8.99 -13.45 -15.49
CA LEU A 152 -10.29 -13.58 -14.84
C LEU A 152 -10.86 -15.00 -15.01
N GLU A 153 -10.93 -15.51 -16.25
CA GLU A 153 -11.49 -16.83 -16.55
C GLU A 153 -10.65 -17.99 -15.98
N ARG A 154 -9.33 -17.80 -15.84
CA ARG A 154 -8.42 -18.74 -15.17
C ARG A 154 -8.50 -18.67 -13.63
N ARG A 155 -9.34 -17.79 -13.08
CA ARG A 155 -9.51 -17.56 -11.63
C ARG A 155 -8.21 -17.16 -10.93
N GLU A 156 -7.33 -16.46 -11.65
CA GLU A 156 -6.10 -15.87 -11.08
C GLU A 156 -6.43 -14.61 -10.28
N LEU A 157 -7.49 -13.89 -10.69
CA LEU A 157 -8.11 -12.80 -9.94
C LEU A 157 -9.20 -13.37 -9.03
N GLN A 158 -9.03 -13.21 -7.72
CA GLN A 158 -9.97 -13.75 -6.73
C GLN A 158 -10.42 -12.68 -5.76
N LEU A 159 -11.72 -12.39 -5.73
CA LEU A 159 -12.35 -11.67 -4.65
C LEU A 159 -12.17 -12.47 -3.34
N ALA A 160 -11.86 -11.77 -2.27
CA ALA A 160 -11.77 -12.31 -0.93
C ALA A 160 -12.26 -11.29 0.09
N TYR A 161 -12.69 -11.77 1.25
CA TYR A 161 -13.07 -10.95 2.39
C TYR A 161 -12.10 -11.18 3.56
N ARG A 162 -11.54 -10.09 4.11
CA ARG A 162 -10.54 -10.10 5.20
C ARG A 162 -10.81 -8.94 6.15
N ASP A 163 -11.08 -9.25 7.41
CA ASP A 163 -11.16 -8.28 8.53
C ASP A 163 -11.98 -7.01 8.23
N GLY A 164 -13.19 -7.18 7.68
CA GLY A 164 -14.07 -6.04 7.36
C GLY A 164 -13.85 -5.42 5.98
N ALA A 165 -12.92 -5.94 5.19
CA ALA A 165 -12.64 -5.44 3.86
C ALA A 165 -12.77 -6.51 2.77
N PHE A 166 -13.27 -6.10 1.61
CA PHE A 166 -13.16 -6.89 0.39
C PHE A 166 -11.87 -6.51 -0.35
N VAL A 167 -11.21 -7.52 -0.92
CA VAL A 167 -9.96 -7.38 -1.66
C VAL A 167 -9.98 -8.30 -2.88
N VAL A 168 -9.18 -7.98 -3.88
CA VAL A 168 -8.91 -8.89 -5.01
C VAL A 168 -7.46 -9.34 -4.91
N ALA A 169 -7.28 -10.65 -4.75
CA ALA A 169 -5.98 -11.29 -4.77
C ALA A 169 -5.58 -11.65 -6.21
N TYR A 170 -4.31 -11.42 -6.52
CA TYR A 170 -3.65 -11.85 -7.75
C TYR A 170 -2.23 -12.33 -7.39
N TYR A 171 -2.06 -13.64 -7.23
CA TYR A 171 -0.87 -14.24 -6.63
C TYR A 171 -0.49 -13.57 -5.29
N ASP A 172 0.67 -12.93 -5.21
CA ASP A 172 1.18 -12.26 -4.01
C ASP A 172 0.62 -10.83 -3.84
N GLU A 173 -0.14 -10.32 -4.81
CA GLU A 173 -0.77 -9.01 -4.75
C GLU A 173 -2.18 -9.09 -4.17
N VAL A 174 -2.55 -8.09 -3.36
CA VAL A 174 -3.84 -7.94 -2.71
C VAL A 174 -4.29 -6.50 -2.87
N LEU A 175 -5.22 -6.28 -3.79
CA LEU A 175 -5.74 -4.97 -4.14
C LEU A 175 -7.05 -4.69 -3.39
N PRO A 176 -7.27 -3.47 -2.87
CA PRO A 176 -8.48 -3.16 -2.11
C PRO A 176 -9.70 -3.08 -3.03
N ILE A 177 -10.87 -3.41 -2.51
CA ILE A 177 -12.15 -3.02 -3.10
C ILE A 177 -12.66 -1.79 -2.36
N ALA A 178 -13.13 -0.80 -3.12
CA ALA A 178 -13.66 0.44 -2.60
C ALA A 178 -14.92 0.16 -1.73
N PRO A 179 -14.97 0.61 -0.46
CA PRO A 179 -16.08 0.29 0.45
C PRO A 179 -17.47 0.69 -0.04
N ASP A 180 -17.58 1.78 -0.77
CA ASP A 180 -18.81 2.25 -1.41
C ASP A 180 -19.34 1.31 -2.51
N THR A 181 -18.54 0.32 -2.93
CA THR A 181 -18.98 -0.74 -3.85
C THR A 181 -19.37 -2.05 -3.15
N TYR A 182 -19.25 -2.15 -1.82
CA TYR A 182 -19.54 -3.41 -1.09
C TYR A 182 -20.99 -3.87 -1.28
N GLY A 183 -21.95 -2.95 -1.36
CA GLY A 183 -23.35 -3.29 -1.65
C GLY A 183 -23.54 -4.05 -2.96
N ARG A 184 -22.67 -3.83 -3.97
CA ARG A 184 -22.72 -4.56 -5.25
C ARG A 184 -22.51 -6.06 -5.06
N ILE A 185 -21.65 -6.44 -4.11
CA ILE A 185 -21.30 -7.85 -3.85
C ILE A 185 -22.48 -8.62 -3.27
N LEU A 186 -23.28 -7.97 -2.41
CA LEU A 186 -24.39 -8.60 -1.70
C LEU A 186 -25.75 -8.39 -2.39
N SER A 187 -25.87 -7.41 -3.29
CA SER A 187 -27.15 -6.90 -3.83
C SER A 187 -28.14 -7.97 -4.32
N ASP A 188 -27.68 -8.97 -5.08
CA ASP A 188 -28.59 -9.99 -5.66
C ASP A 188 -29.18 -10.96 -4.62
N THR A 189 -28.58 -11.04 -3.43
CA THR A 189 -28.92 -12.02 -2.38
C THR A 189 -29.42 -11.39 -1.10
N LEU A 190 -29.13 -10.10 -0.87
CA LEU A 190 -29.37 -9.42 0.40
C LEU A 190 -30.85 -9.42 0.78
N ASP A 191 -31.74 -8.94 -0.11
CA ASP A 191 -33.18 -8.81 0.19
C ASP A 191 -33.82 -10.13 0.64
N ARG A 192 -33.49 -11.22 -0.08
CA ARG A 192 -33.97 -12.56 0.27
C ARG A 192 -33.38 -13.01 1.59
N TRP A 193 -32.08 -12.83 1.78
CA TRP A 193 -31.40 -13.25 2.99
C TRP A 193 -31.93 -12.53 4.23
N VAL A 194 -32.16 -11.21 4.17
CA VAL A 194 -32.74 -10.40 5.25
C VAL A 194 -34.15 -10.85 5.58
N THR A 195 -34.96 -11.19 4.56
CA THR A 195 -36.31 -11.72 4.76
C THR A 195 -36.29 -13.06 5.51
N ASP A 196 -35.33 -13.93 5.18
CA ASP A 196 -35.18 -15.24 5.80
C ASP A 196 -34.48 -15.18 7.18
N HIS A 197 -33.75 -14.10 7.48
CA HIS A 197 -32.97 -13.91 8.70
C HIS A 197 -33.24 -12.55 9.37
N PRO A 198 -34.49 -12.27 9.78
CA PRO A 198 -34.81 -10.99 10.41
C PRO A 198 -34.13 -10.86 11.79
N GLY A 199 -33.74 -9.64 12.15
CA GLY A 199 -33.19 -9.29 13.46
C GLY A 199 -31.97 -8.38 13.39
N ASP A 200 -31.39 -8.10 14.56
CA ASP A 200 -30.35 -7.07 14.75
C ASP A 200 -29.14 -7.21 13.80
N ALA A 201 -28.74 -8.44 13.46
CA ALA A 201 -27.61 -8.68 12.56
C ALA A 201 -27.90 -8.28 11.11
N ALA A 202 -29.13 -8.48 10.65
CA ALA A 202 -29.58 -8.05 9.33
C ALA A 202 -29.72 -6.53 9.27
N ASP A 203 -30.36 -5.93 10.28
CA ASP A 203 -30.49 -4.47 10.40
C ASP A 203 -29.11 -3.79 10.41
N GLU A 204 -28.17 -4.32 11.19
CA GLU A 204 -26.80 -3.79 11.26
C GLU A 204 -26.07 -3.93 9.91
N LEU A 205 -26.23 -5.06 9.20
CA LEU A 205 -25.65 -5.23 7.86
C LEU A 205 -26.19 -4.18 6.89
N GLU A 206 -27.50 -3.96 6.85
CA GLU A 206 -28.13 -2.95 6.00
C GLU A 206 -27.62 -1.53 6.35
N ILE A 207 -27.51 -1.20 7.63
CA ILE A 207 -26.97 0.10 8.09
C ILE A 207 -25.51 0.27 7.65
N ILE A 208 -24.67 -0.78 7.76
CA ILE A 208 -23.27 -0.74 7.32
C ILE A 208 -23.19 -0.50 5.81
N LEU A 209 -23.99 -1.22 5.01
CA LEU A 209 -24.01 -1.07 3.56
C LEU A 209 -24.54 0.30 3.12
N ALA A 210 -25.56 0.82 3.80
CA ALA A 210 -26.06 2.17 3.57
C ALA A 210 -25.01 3.23 3.92
N ALA A 211 -24.27 3.07 5.03
CA ALA A 211 -23.18 3.97 5.38
C ALA A 211 -22.04 3.91 4.34
N ALA A 212 -21.72 2.71 3.83
CA ALA A 212 -20.73 2.52 2.79
C ALA A 212 -21.13 3.23 1.48
N ALA A 213 -22.38 3.08 1.05
CA ALA A 213 -22.91 3.73 -0.16
C ALA A 213 -22.97 5.26 -0.07
N ASN A 214 -23.05 5.82 1.15
CA ASN A 214 -23.10 7.26 1.41
C ASN A 214 -21.72 7.89 1.66
N LEU A 215 -20.62 7.14 1.47
CA LEU A 215 -19.28 7.73 1.53
C LEU A 215 -19.14 8.84 0.47
N PRO A 216 -18.41 9.93 0.76
CA PRO A 216 -18.12 10.95 -0.26
C PRO A 216 -17.51 10.33 -1.51
N GLU A 217 -17.84 10.83 -2.70
CA GLU A 217 -17.35 10.27 -3.97
C GLU A 217 -15.82 10.18 -4.03
N ARG A 218 -15.30 9.16 -4.73
CA ARG A 218 -13.85 8.91 -4.90
C ARG A 218 -13.13 9.95 -5.78
N THR A 219 -13.89 10.77 -6.49
CA THR A 219 -13.40 11.80 -7.42
C THR A 219 -13.30 13.18 -6.75
N THR A 220 -13.83 13.32 -5.53
CA THR A 220 -13.82 14.56 -4.78
C THR A 220 -12.40 14.95 -4.36
N ARG A 221 -12.08 16.24 -4.45
CA ARG A 221 -10.72 16.77 -4.22
C ARG A 221 -10.64 17.78 -3.07
N ASP A 222 -11.76 18.17 -2.46
CA ASP A 222 -11.72 19.05 -1.29
C ASP A 222 -11.30 18.29 -0.02
N SER A 223 -10.63 19.01 0.87
CA SER A 223 -10.01 18.44 2.06
C SER A 223 -11.01 17.84 3.04
N ASP A 224 -12.21 18.39 3.12
CA ASP A 224 -13.19 18.02 4.14
C ASP A 224 -13.84 16.69 3.77
N HIS A 225 -14.24 16.51 2.52
CA HIS A 225 -14.74 15.22 2.03
C HIS A 225 -13.65 14.15 2.00
N ILE A 226 -12.41 14.49 1.66
CA ILE A 226 -11.27 13.55 1.75
C ILE A 226 -11.09 13.06 3.20
N ALA A 227 -11.09 13.98 4.18
CA ALA A 227 -10.94 13.65 5.58
C ALA A 227 -12.13 12.81 6.09
N LEU A 228 -13.35 13.18 5.70
CA LEU A 228 -14.56 12.46 6.04
C LEU A 228 -14.54 11.03 5.49
N ARG A 229 -14.27 10.86 4.18
CA ARG A 229 -14.17 9.55 3.53
C ARG A 229 -13.10 8.69 4.21
N ALA A 230 -11.92 9.25 4.47
CA ALA A 230 -10.82 8.53 5.12
C ALA A 230 -11.18 8.02 6.52
N ARG A 231 -12.04 8.73 7.27
CA ARG A 231 -12.52 8.30 8.59
C ARG A 231 -13.68 7.30 8.48
N GLU A 232 -14.72 7.63 7.70
CA GLU A 232 -15.95 6.85 7.63
C GLU A 232 -15.74 5.48 6.98
N LYS A 233 -14.85 5.36 5.98
CA LYS A 233 -14.52 4.06 5.38
C LYS A 233 -13.97 3.08 6.41
N GLU A 234 -13.18 3.56 7.38
CA GLU A 234 -12.60 2.75 8.45
C GLU A 234 -13.63 2.44 9.56
N VAL A 235 -14.69 3.24 9.69
CA VAL A 235 -15.84 2.89 10.54
C VAL A 235 -16.63 1.76 9.90
N VAL A 236 -16.94 1.86 8.60
CA VAL A 236 -17.61 0.81 7.82
C VAL A 236 -16.88 -0.53 7.95
N LYS A 237 -15.57 -0.55 7.66
CA LYS A 237 -14.76 -1.77 7.77
C LYS A 237 -14.77 -2.36 9.17
N ARG A 238 -14.56 -1.55 10.21
CA ARG A 238 -14.57 -2.04 11.61
C ARG A 238 -15.91 -2.60 12.03
N ARG A 239 -17.02 -1.97 11.65
CA ARG A 239 -18.38 -2.47 11.94
C ARG A 239 -18.64 -3.78 11.21
N LEU A 240 -18.26 -3.87 9.93
CA LEU A 240 -18.40 -5.10 9.15
C LEU A 240 -17.54 -6.24 9.74
N ALA A 241 -16.30 -5.95 10.13
CA ALA A 241 -15.43 -6.90 10.81
C ALA A 241 -16.08 -7.43 12.10
N ALA A 242 -16.57 -6.52 12.96
CA ALA A 242 -17.24 -6.88 14.19
C ALA A 242 -18.47 -7.76 13.94
N LEU A 243 -19.34 -7.36 12.99
CA LEU A 243 -20.55 -8.09 12.64
C LEU A 243 -20.24 -9.51 12.13
N THR A 244 -19.27 -9.65 11.22
CA THR A 244 -18.86 -10.96 10.72
C THR A 244 -18.12 -11.82 11.76
N GLY A 245 -17.54 -11.19 12.78
CA GLY A 245 -16.94 -11.87 13.92
C GLY A 245 -17.99 -12.37 14.93
N SER A 246 -19.16 -11.73 15.00
CA SER A 246 -20.23 -12.06 15.94
C SER A 246 -21.39 -12.87 15.34
N SER A 247 -21.62 -12.82 14.03
CA SER A 247 -22.66 -13.58 13.33
C SER A 247 -22.07 -14.51 12.26
N ALA A 248 -22.25 -15.81 12.47
CA ALA A 248 -21.84 -16.84 11.52
C ALA A 248 -22.70 -16.81 10.26
N GLU A 249 -23.97 -16.41 10.36
CA GLU A 249 -24.91 -16.32 9.25
C GLU A 249 -24.53 -15.20 8.28
N VAL A 250 -24.19 -14.01 8.80
CA VAL A 250 -23.69 -12.89 7.97
C VAL A 250 -22.36 -13.27 7.32
N ARG A 251 -21.47 -13.95 8.08
CA ARG A 251 -20.20 -14.43 7.52
C ARG A 251 -20.43 -15.42 6.37
N ALA A 252 -21.33 -16.38 6.54
CA ALA A 252 -21.68 -17.35 5.51
C ALA A 252 -22.32 -16.70 4.28
N LEU A 253 -23.17 -15.67 4.45
CA LEU A 253 -23.68 -14.88 3.34
C LEU A 253 -22.53 -14.26 2.54
N ILE A 254 -21.60 -13.57 3.21
CA ILE A 254 -20.46 -12.93 2.55
C ILE A 254 -19.59 -13.96 1.83
N ASP A 255 -19.26 -15.08 2.47
CA ASP A 255 -18.45 -16.13 1.85
C ASP A 255 -19.14 -16.71 0.61
N SER A 256 -20.46 -16.93 0.64
CA SER A 256 -21.23 -17.39 -0.53
C SER A 256 -21.24 -16.36 -1.67
N CYS A 257 -21.29 -15.06 -1.35
CA CYS A 257 -21.21 -14.00 -2.35
C CYS A 257 -19.81 -13.95 -2.98
N VAL A 258 -18.76 -14.10 -2.16
CA VAL A 258 -17.37 -14.16 -2.62
C VAL A 258 -17.17 -15.35 -3.57
N GLU A 259 -17.64 -16.54 -3.21
CA GLU A 259 -17.57 -17.73 -4.07
C GLU A 259 -18.27 -17.50 -5.41
N ARG A 260 -19.46 -16.88 -5.40
CA ARG A 260 -20.21 -16.56 -6.62
C ARG A 260 -19.47 -15.58 -7.52
N PHE A 261 -18.86 -14.53 -6.96
CA PHE A 261 -18.09 -13.55 -7.73
C PHE A 261 -16.81 -14.16 -8.34
N ASN A 262 -16.23 -15.17 -7.70
CA ASN A 262 -15.05 -15.86 -8.21
C ASN A 262 -15.30 -16.80 -9.39
N GLY A 263 -16.55 -16.88 -9.86
CA GLY A 263 -16.96 -17.57 -11.07
C GLY A 263 -16.68 -19.08 -11.08
N VAL A 264 -17.00 -19.68 -12.23
CA VAL A 264 -16.84 -21.11 -12.50
C VAL A 264 -16.01 -21.25 -13.77
N ALA A 265 -14.86 -21.92 -13.67
CA ALA A 265 -13.98 -22.15 -14.82
C ALA A 265 -14.74 -22.85 -15.97
N GLY A 266 -14.55 -22.35 -17.19
CA GLY A 266 -15.28 -22.82 -18.37
C GLY A 266 -16.68 -22.23 -18.55
N GLN A 267 -17.13 -21.32 -17.68
CA GLN A 267 -18.37 -20.58 -17.83
C GLN A 267 -18.11 -19.06 -17.85
N PRO A 268 -17.78 -18.46 -19.02
CA PRO A 268 -17.35 -17.06 -19.10
C PRO A 268 -18.28 -16.05 -18.41
N ARG A 269 -19.60 -16.19 -18.60
CA ARG A 269 -20.60 -15.28 -17.99
C ARG A 269 -20.70 -15.37 -16.47
N SER A 270 -20.12 -16.39 -15.85
CA SER A 270 -20.07 -16.48 -14.38
C SER A 270 -19.11 -15.43 -13.77
N PHE A 271 -18.23 -14.84 -14.58
CA PHE A 271 -17.28 -13.81 -14.17
C PHE A 271 -17.80 -12.37 -14.34
N ASP A 272 -18.94 -12.17 -15.04
CA ASP A 272 -19.56 -10.86 -15.27
C ASP A 272 -19.78 -10.03 -13.98
N PRO A 273 -20.11 -10.60 -12.80
CA PRO A 273 -20.20 -9.82 -11.57
C PRO A 273 -18.86 -9.24 -11.12
N LEU A 274 -17.77 -10.03 -11.20
CA LEU A 274 -16.44 -9.59 -10.79
C LEU A 274 -15.83 -8.62 -11.80
N ASP A 275 -16.06 -8.82 -13.09
CA ASP A 275 -15.67 -7.84 -14.13
C ASP A 275 -16.31 -6.47 -13.87
N ARG A 276 -17.63 -6.43 -13.67
CA ARG A 276 -18.35 -5.18 -13.36
C ARG A 276 -17.82 -4.52 -12.08
N LEU A 277 -17.61 -5.31 -11.02
CA LEU A 277 -17.04 -4.79 -9.77
C LEU A 277 -15.65 -4.18 -9.99
N LEU A 278 -14.76 -4.89 -10.69
CA LEU A 278 -13.41 -4.42 -10.99
C LEU A 278 -13.41 -3.15 -11.86
N ASN A 279 -14.34 -3.05 -12.81
CA ASN A 279 -14.51 -1.87 -13.65
C ASN A 279 -15.02 -0.64 -12.88
N GLU A 280 -15.63 -0.81 -11.70
CA GLU A 280 -16.02 0.30 -10.82
C GLU A 280 -14.86 0.82 -9.95
N GLN A 281 -13.73 0.10 -9.84
CA GLN A 281 -12.65 0.49 -8.92
C GLN A 281 -11.85 1.71 -9.42
N SER A 282 -11.12 2.35 -8.50
CA SER A 282 -10.22 3.49 -8.82
C SER A 282 -8.91 3.05 -9.47
N TYR A 283 -8.85 1.81 -9.94
CA TYR A 283 -7.73 1.26 -10.67
C TYR A 283 -8.23 0.35 -11.79
N ARG A 284 -7.39 0.18 -12.81
CA ARG A 284 -7.62 -0.74 -13.92
C ARG A 284 -6.45 -1.70 -14.03
N LEU A 285 -6.72 -2.99 -13.95
CA LEU A 285 -5.71 -4.02 -14.14
C LEU A 285 -5.42 -4.22 -15.62
N ALA A 286 -4.13 -4.36 -15.95
CA ALA A 286 -3.70 -4.56 -17.33
C ALA A 286 -2.53 -5.54 -17.42
N HIS A 287 -2.36 -6.09 -18.61
CA HIS A 287 -1.20 -6.89 -18.97
C HIS A 287 0.08 -6.05 -18.87
N TRP A 288 1.13 -6.60 -18.25
CA TRP A 288 2.34 -5.86 -17.91
C TRP A 288 3.02 -5.16 -19.10
N ARG A 289 2.87 -5.70 -20.32
CA ARG A 289 3.46 -5.13 -21.55
C ARG A 289 2.80 -3.84 -22.02
N VAL A 290 1.58 -3.53 -21.55
CA VAL A 290 0.85 -2.31 -21.93
C VAL A 290 1.40 -1.07 -21.19
N ALA A 291 2.22 -1.28 -20.15
CA ALA A 291 2.79 -0.21 -19.33
C ALA A 291 3.62 0.82 -20.11
N SER A 292 4.23 0.45 -21.23
CA SER A 292 5.05 1.38 -22.04
C SER A 292 4.25 2.49 -22.70
N GLU A 293 2.94 2.29 -22.91
CA GLU A 293 2.10 3.23 -23.68
C GLU A 293 0.99 3.86 -22.84
N GLU A 294 0.53 3.19 -21.78
CA GLU A 294 -0.73 3.57 -21.11
C GLU A 294 -0.58 3.94 -19.64
N ILE A 295 0.60 3.76 -19.05
CA ILE A 295 0.79 4.01 -17.63
C ILE A 295 0.59 5.50 -17.31
N ASN A 296 -0.24 5.77 -16.31
CA ASN A 296 -0.64 7.14 -15.96
C ASN A 296 -0.06 7.62 -14.64
N TYR A 297 1.09 7.07 -14.23
CA TYR A 297 1.88 7.62 -13.13
C TYR A 297 3.35 7.64 -13.51
N ARG A 298 4.08 8.64 -13.01
CA ARG A 298 5.52 8.73 -13.26
C ARG A 298 6.23 7.61 -12.50
N ARG A 299 7.14 6.92 -13.21
CA ARG A 299 7.97 5.83 -12.68
C ARG A 299 9.43 6.27 -12.52
N VAL A 300 10.23 5.40 -11.90
CA VAL A 300 11.68 5.43 -12.03
C VAL A 300 12.07 4.61 -13.25
N PHE A 301 12.55 5.30 -14.30
CA PHE A 301 12.82 4.66 -15.59
C PHE A 301 11.58 3.86 -16.06
N ASP A 302 11.78 2.62 -16.51
CA ASP A 302 10.71 1.70 -16.92
C ASP A 302 10.29 0.70 -15.83
N VAL A 303 10.60 0.99 -14.56
CA VAL A 303 10.27 0.09 -13.44
C VAL A 303 8.85 0.35 -12.94
N ASN A 304 7.90 -0.50 -13.35
CA ASN A 304 6.48 -0.41 -12.95
C ASN A 304 6.25 -0.44 -11.44
N GLN A 305 7.14 -1.07 -10.68
CA GLN A 305 6.97 -1.25 -9.23
C GLN A 305 7.46 -0.06 -8.39
N LEU A 306 7.92 1.03 -9.03
CA LEU A 306 8.41 2.24 -8.36
C LEU A 306 7.60 3.46 -8.80
N ALA A 307 6.64 3.87 -7.97
CA ALA A 307 5.81 5.06 -8.22
C ALA A 307 6.51 6.32 -7.70
N ALA A 308 6.62 7.33 -8.56
CA ALA A 308 7.28 8.56 -8.19
C ALA A 308 6.43 9.43 -7.27
N LEU A 309 7.12 10.17 -6.41
CA LEU A 309 6.55 11.14 -5.48
C LEU A 309 6.69 12.57 -6.02
N ARG A 310 5.78 13.42 -5.57
CA ARG A 310 5.75 14.87 -5.79
C ARG A 310 6.48 15.62 -4.68
N VAL A 311 7.77 15.35 -4.51
CA VAL A 311 8.58 15.93 -3.42
C VAL A 311 8.83 17.42 -3.55
N GLU A 312 8.48 18.02 -4.70
CA GLU A 312 8.42 19.47 -4.88
C GLU A 312 7.30 20.14 -4.07
N ASP A 313 6.27 19.40 -3.67
CA ASP A 313 5.24 19.87 -2.72
C ASP A 313 5.80 19.83 -1.29
N SER A 314 5.86 20.98 -0.62
CA SER A 314 6.40 21.10 0.74
C SER A 314 5.65 20.24 1.76
N ALA A 315 4.34 20.07 1.61
CA ALA A 315 3.57 19.23 2.52
C ALA A 315 3.91 17.74 2.34
N VAL A 316 4.12 17.31 1.09
CA VAL A 316 4.59 15.94 0.77
C VAL A 316 6.00 15.73 1.30
N PHE A 317 6.90 16.70 1.10
CA PHE A 317 8.25 16.67 1.64
C PHE A 317 8.25 16.54 3.17
N ASP A 318 7.48 17.38 3.86
CA ASP A 318 7.41 17.41 5.33
C ASP A 318 6.81 16.10 5.88
N ASP A 319 5.67 15.66 5.37
CA ASP A 319 5.00 14.44 5.87
C ASP A 319 5.87 13.20 5.66
N ARG A 320 6.56 13.11 4.52
CA ARG A 320 7.52 12.03 4.23
C ARG A 320 8.76 12.09 5.12
N SER A 321 9.29 13.29 5.35
CA SER A 321 10.56 13.49 6.07
C SER A 321 10.36 13.50 7.59
N ARG A 322 9.11 13.60 8.07
CA ARG A 322 8.74 13.39 9.47
C ARG A 322 8.91 11.92 9.84
N ARG A 323 10.13 11.55 10.21
CA ARG A 323 10.28 10.68 11.37
C ARG A 323 9.78 11.49 12.55
N ARG A 324 8.65 11.12 13.17
CA ARG A 324 8.40 11.59 14.53
C ARG A 324 9.66 11.27 15.32
N PRO A 325 10.27 12.24 16.05
CA PRO A 325 11.44 11.94 16.85
C PRO A 325 11.08 10.81 17.81
N LEU A 326 11.67 9.64 17.56
CA LEU A 326 11.72 8.55 18.52
C LEU A 326 12.83 8.98 19.49
N CYS A 327 12.43 9.27 20.73
CA CYS A 327 13.21 9.81 21.86
C CYS A 327 13.23 11.35 21.99
N ALA A 328 12.25 11.89 22.72
CA ALA A 328 12.55 12.79 23.84
C ALA A 328 12.42 11.94 25.11
N GLY A 329 13.56 11.66 25.75
CA GLY A 329 13.68 10.82 26.95
C GLY A 329 15.14 10.58 27.24
#